data_AF-A0A1Y2CM95-F1
#
_entry.id   AF-A0A1Y2CM95-F1
#
_cell.length_a   1.000
_cell.length_b   1.000
_cell.length_c   1.000
_cell.angle_alpha   90.00
_cell.angle_beta   90.00
_cell.angle_gamma   90.00
#
_symmetry.space_group_name_H-M   'P 1'
#
loop_
_entity.id
_entity.type
_entity.pdbx_description
1 polymer ?
#
loop_
_entity_poly.entity_id
_entity_poly.type
_entity_poly.pdbx_seq_one_letter_code
_entity_poly.pdbx_strand_id
1 'polypeptide(L)'
;MPRSDRPRTATKDNWTRAQKVEDRLREILADLKECRLTLADIQDIKEQLCQIDSLIVDAAVHERDGSIAPGQARIAELLDECHEISSQLQDELAD
;
A
#
# COMPACT_ATOMS: atom_id res chain seq x y z
N MET A 1 -14.20 -10.31 -29.79
CA MET A 1 -13.14 -10.40 -28.76
C MET A 1 -11.79 -10.27 -29.44
N PRO A 2 -11.04 -9.20 -29.16
CA PRO A 2 -9.63 -9.36 -28.80
C PRO A 2 -9.31 -8.60 -27.52
N ARG A 3 -8.53 -9.26 -26.67
CA ARG A 3 -8.13 -8.81 -25.33
C ARG A 3 -7.20 -7.60 -25.46
N SER A 4 -7.43 -6.65 -24.57
CA SER A 4 -6.79 -5.35 -24.46
C SER A 4 -5.27 -5.41 -24.68
N ASP A 5 -4.84 -4.69 -25.70
CA ASP A 5 -3.46 -4.24 -25.86
C ASP A 5 -3.17 -3.26 -24.72
N ARG A 6 -2.53 -3.76 -23.64
CA ARG A 6 -1.81 -2.88 -22.73
C ARG A 6 -0.39 -2.75 -23.26
N PRO A 7 0.11 -1.53 -23.51
CA PRO A 7 1.49 -1.34 -23.88
C PRO A 7 2.38 -1.81 -22.73
N ARG A 8 3.14 -2.87 -23.01
CA ARG A 8 4.27 -3.35 -22.22
C ARG A 8 5.40 -2.32 -22.41
N THR A 9 5.43 -1.27 -21.60
CA THR A 9 6.52 -0.28 -21.65
C THR A 9 7.74 -0.84 -20.92
N ALA A 10 8.83 -0.95 -21.68
CA ALA A 10 10.16 -1.23 -21.20
C ALA A 10 10.73 -0.01 -20.45
N THR A 11 11.26 -0.22 -19.24
CA THR A 11 12.37 0.55 -18.65
C THR A 11 12.99 -0.34 -17.57
N LYS A 12 14.27 -0.66 -17.71
CA LYS A 12 15.07 -1.45 -16.77
C LYS A 12 14.95 -0.87 -15.36
N ASP A 13 14.49 -1.69 -14.42
CA ASP A 13 14.54 -1.58 -12.96
C ASP A 13 14.89 -0.21 -12.35
N ASN A 14 14.07 0.81 -12.60
CA ASN A 14 14.08 2.04 -11.80
C ASN A 14 12.83 2.03 -10.92
N TRP A 15 12.78 1.09 -9.99
CA TRP A 15 11.70 0.96 -9.01
C TRP A 15 11.74 2.19 -8.11
N THR A 16 10.81 3.12 -8.30
CA THR A 16 10.65 4.26 -7.39
C THR A 16 10.31 3.74 -6.00
N ARG A 17 10.73 4.47 -4.96
CA ARG A 17 10.40 4.12 -3.57
C ARG A 17 8.89 3.92 -3.40
N ALA A 18 8.09 4.76 -4.07
CA ALA A 18 6.64 4.65 -4.17
C ALA A 18 6.17 3.29 -4.74
N GLN A 19 6.74 2.83 -5.86
CA GLN A 19 6.36 1.53 -6.44
C GLN A 19 6.70 0.35 -5.52
N LYS A 20 7.83 0.39 -4.80
CA LYS A 20 8.17 -0.66 -3.82
C LYS A 20 7.17 -0.72 -2.67
N VAL A 21 6.71 0.44 -2.22
CA VAL A 21 5.68 0.55 -1.19
C VAL A 21 4.34 0.03 -1.71
N GLU A 22 3.96 0.39 -2.94
CA GLU A 22 2.73 -0.09 -3.58
C GLU A 22 2.71 -1.62 -3.67
N ASP A 23 3.80 -2.22 -4.13
CA ASP A 23 3.93 -3.67 -4.26
C ASP A 23 3.84 -4.37 -2.90
N ARG A 24 4.50 -3.81 -1.87
CA ARG A 24 4.43 -4.29 -0.48
C ARG A 24 3.00 -4.23 0.08
N LEU A 25 2.29 -3.11 -0.13
CA LEU A 25 0.91 -2.95 0.31
C LEU A 25 -0.03 -3.94 -0.38
N ARG A 26 0.21 -4.20 -1.66
CA ARG A 26 -0.56 -5.18 -2.43
C ARG A 26 -0.38 -6.59 -1.89
N GLU A 27 0.83 -6.95 -1.46
CA GLU A 27 1.13 -8.22 -0.81
C GLU A 27 0.41 -8.32 0.54
N ILE A 28 0.51 -7.29 1.38
CA ILE A 28 -0.20 -7.21 2.66
C ILE A 28 -1.73 -7.32 2.48
N LEU A 29 -2.31 -6.65 1.48
CA LEU A 29 -3.74 -6.76 1.16
C LEU A 29 -4.15 -8.17 0.76
N ALA A 30 -3.28 -8.91 0.05
CA ALA A 30 -3.57 -10.29 -0.31
C ALA A 30 -3.60 -11.17 0.94
N ASP A 31 -2.61 -11.04 1.83
CA ASP A 31 -2.56 -11.75 3.11
C ASP A 31 -3.75 -11.42 4.02
N LEU A 32 -4.14 -10.14 4.08
CA LEU A 32 -5.35 -9.67 4.78
C LEU A 32 -6.61 -10.33 4.21
N LYS A 33 -6.76 -10.37 2.88
CA LYS A 33 -7.93 -10.99 2.22
C LYS A 33 -7.98 -12.51 2.35
N GLU A 34 -6.85 -13.18 2.51
CA GLU A 34 -6.81 -14.62 2.76
C GLU A 34 -7.12 -14.98 4.23
N CYS A 35 -7.33 -14.01 5.13
CA CYS A 35 -7.61 -14.23 6.56
C CYS A 35 -6.62 -15.20 7.24
N ARG A 36 -5.35 -15.18 6.83
CA ARG A 36 -4.31 -16.05 7.41
C ARG A 36 -3.58 -15.43 8.60
N LEU A 37 -3.94 -14.20 8.96
CA LEU A 37 -3.23 -13.36 9.91
C LEU A 37 -3.85 -13.45 11.31
N THR A 38 -3.01 -13.39 12.33
CA THR A 38 -3.43 -13.32 13.74
C THR A 38 -3.57 -11.87 14.21
N LEU A 39 -4.16 -11.65 15.39
CA LEU A 39 -4.27 -10.33 16.01
C LEU A 39 -2.89 -9.63 16.14
N ALA A 40 -1.83 -10.40 16.41
CA ALA A 40 -0.47 -9.88 16.48
C ALA A 40 0.04 -9.44 15.10
N ASP A 41 -0.22 -10.24 14.05
CA ASP A 41 0.15 -9.87 12.67
C ASP A 41 -0.58 -8.61 12.20
N ILE A 42 -1.86 -8.47 12.57
CA ILE A 42 -2.67 -7.28 12.26
C ILE A 42 -2.08 -6.02 12.93
N GLN A 43 -1.64 -6.13 14.19
CA GLN A 43 -0.99 -5.01 14.89
C GLN A 43 0.35 -4.64 14.23
N ASP A 44 1.15 -5.63 13.85
CA ASP A 44 2.42 -5.42 13.16
C ASP A 44 2.21 -4.74 11.79
N ILE A 45 1.22 -5.22 11.04
CA ILE A 45 0.80 -4.60 9.77
C ILE A 45 0.38 -3.14 9.98
N LYS A 46 -0.46 -2.84 10.97
CA LYS A 46 -0.87 -1.46 11.28
C LYS A 46 0.32 -0.55 11.58
N GLU A 47 1.32 -1.05 12.29
CA GLU A 47 2.55 -0.30 12.56
C GLU A 47 3.36 -0.07 11.27
N GLN A 48 3.49 -1.10 10.41
CA GLN A 48 4.14 -0.97 9.10
C GLN A 48 3.41 0.04 8.20
N LEU A 49 2.07 0.03 8.15
CA LEU A 49 1.27 0.99 7.39
C LEU A 49 1.51 2.43 7.89
N CYS A 50 1.55 2.63 9.21
CA CYS A 50 1.84 3.94 9.82
C CYS A 50 3.25 4.44 9.48
N GLN A 51 4.25 3.54 9.50
CA GLN A 51 5.62 3.88 9.08
C GLN A 51 5.66 4.26 7.60
N ILE A 52 4.94 3.54 6.75
CA ILE A 52 4.82 3.84 5.31
C ILE A 52 4.15 5.21 5.09
N ASP A 53 3.07 5.50 5.80
CA ASP A 53 2.37 6.78 5.74
C ASP A 53 3.30 7.94 6.13
N SER A 54 4.06 7.77 7.21
CA SER A 54 5.04 8.76 7.64
C SER A 54 6.16 8.98 6.61
N LEU A 55 6.63 7.92 5.95
CA LEU A 55 7.60 8.01 4.85
C LEU A 55 7.03 8.70 3.61
N ILE A 56 5.72 8.57 3.36
CA ILE A 56 5.00 9.20 2.26
C ILE A 56 4.80 10.68 2.53
N VAL A 57 4.41 11.05 3.74
CA VAL A 57 4.30 12.44 4.19
C VAL A 57 5.68 13.10 4.14
N ASP A 58 6.73 12.44 4.62
CA ASP A 58 8.11 12.94 4.54
C ASP A 58 8.59 13.09 3.08
N ALA A 59 8.29 12.12 2.21
CA ALA A 59 8.59 12.21 0.79
C ALA A 59 7.83 13.34 0.07
N ALA A 60 6.57 13.61 0.48
CA ALA A 60 5.76 14.70 -0.06
C ALA A 60 6.29 16.08 0.34
N VAL A 61 6.95 16.20 1.49
CA VAL A 61 7.56 17.45 1.98
C VAL A 61 8.78 17.89 1.13
N HIS A 62 9.35 17.00 0.32
CA HIS A 62 10.56 17.29 -0.46
C HIS A 62 10.32 17.60 -1.95
N GLU A 63 9.09 17.50 -2.45
CA GLU A 63 8.79 17.98 -3.81
C GLU A 63 8.72 19.52 -3.77
N ARG A 64 9.78 20.17 -4.26
CA ARG A 64 10.08 21.62 -4.18
C ARG A 64 8.95 22.57 -4.65
N ASP A 65 7.87 22.03 -5.22
CA ASP A 65 6.78 22.76 -5.84
C ASP A 65 5.42 22.57 -5.12
N GLY A 66 5.36 21.77 -4.04
CA GLY A 66 4.10 21.48 -3.34
C GLY A 66 3.13 20.58 -4.14
N SER A 67 3.61 19.96 -5.21
CA SER A 67 2.86 18.98 -6.00
C SER A 67 2.91 17.59 -5.35
N ILE A 68 1.77 16.91 -5.36
CA ILE A 68 1.66 15.52 -4.88
C ILE A 68 2.25 14.61 -5.96
N ALA A 69 3.32 13.88 -5.62
CA ALA A 69 4.00 12.98 -6.55
C ALA A 69 3.02 11.95 -7.16
N PRO A 70 3.07 11.69 -8.49
CA PRO A 70 2.23 10.68 -9.12
C PRO A 70 2.54 9.30 -8.55
N GLY A 71 1.56 8.72 -7.85
CA GLY A 71 1.69 7.44 -7.13
C GLY A 71 1.28 7.52 -5.66
N GLN A 72 1.34 8.71 -5.04
CA GLN A 72 0.89 8.89 -3.65
C GLN A 72 -0.61 8.64 -3.48
N ALA A 73 -1.45 9.11 -4.42
CA ALA A 73 -2.90 8.85 -4.36
C ALA A 73 -3.22 7.34 -4.42
N ARG A 74 -2.45 6.57 -5.19
CA ARG A 74 -2.64 5.12 -5.30
C ARG A 74 -2.22 4.41 -4.01
N ILE A 75 -1.11 4.84 -3.44
CA ILE A 75 -0.61 4.29 -2.18
C ILE A 75 -1.53 4.65 -1.01
N ALA A 76 -2.03 5.89 -0.95
CA ALA A 76 -3.00 6.32 0.04
C ALA A 76 -4.29 5.50 -0.03
N GLU A 77 -4.80 5.23 -1.24
CA GLU A 77 -5.96 4.34 -1.44
C GLU A 77 -5.69 2.92 -0.94
N LEU A 78 -4.50 2.36 -1.22
CA LEU A 78 -4.12 1.02 -0.75
C LEU A 78 -3.92 0.97 0.76
N LEU A 79 -3.34 2.01 1.36
CA LEU A 79 -3.18 2.15 2.81
C LEU A 79 -4.53 2.15 3.50
N ASP A 80 -5.47 2.96 3.00
CA ASP A 80 -6.83 3.04 3.54
C ASP A 80 -7.53 1.67 3.47
N GLU A 81 -7.43 0.99 2.32
CA GLU A 81 -7.97 -0.38 2.17
C GLU A 81 -7.32 -1.37 3.14
N CYS A 82 -6.00 -1.28 3.36
CA CYS A 82 -5.31 -2.12 4.35
C CYS A 82 -5.81 -1.83 5.77
N HIS A 83 -5.96 -0.55 6.13
CA HIS A 83 -6.41 -0.11 7.44
C HIS A 83 -7.84 -0.55 7.74
N GLU A 84 -8.75 -0.43 6.76
CA GLU A 84 -10.13 -0.91 6.86
C GLU A 84 -10.18 -2.42 7.08
N ILE A 85 -9.52 -3.22 6.23
CA ILE A 85 -9.56 -4.69 6.34
C ILE A 85 -8.89 -5.15 7.63
N SER A 86 -7.73 -4.59 7.97
CA SER A 86 -7.04 -4.93 9.23
C SER A 86 -7.87 -4.57 10.46
N SER A 87 -8.59 -3.44 10.45
CA SER A 87 -9.49 -3.09 11.55
C SER A 87 -10.71 -4.00 11.63
N GLN A 88 -11.31 -4.39 10.50
CA GLN A 88 -12.42 -5.33 10.45
C GLN A 88 -12.02 -6.71 10.98
N LEU A 89 -10.87 -7.24 10.53
CA LEU A 89 -10.35 -8.52 11.01
C LEU A 89 -9.98 -8.45 12.50
N GLN A 90 -9.44 -7.32 12.96
CA GLN A 90 -9.13 -7.13 14.37
C GLN A 90 -10.39 -7.17 15.23
N ASP A 91 -11.48 -6.55 14.79
CA ASP A 91 -12.77 -6.57 15.49
C ASP A 91 -13.36 -7.98 15.52
N GLU A 92 -13.32 -8.69 14.38
CA GLU A 92 -13.79 -10.08 14.26
C GLU A 92 -12.98 -11.07 15.11
N LEU A 93 -11.67 -10.84 15.30
CA LEU A 93 -10.83 -11.63 16.21
C LEU A 93 -10.95 -11.22 17.70
N ALA A 94 -11.51 -10.04 17.99
CA ALA A 94 -11.63 -9.52 19.35
C ALA A 94 -12.96 -9.90 20.03
N ASP A 95 -13.95 -10.37 19.27
CA ASP A 95 -15.25 -10.87 19.76
C ASP A 95 -15.21 -12.36 20.19
#